data_AF-A0A7W1D5G9-F1
#
_entry.id   AF-A0A7W1D5G9-F1
#
_cell.length_a   1.000
_cell.length_b   1.000
_cell.length_c   1.000
_cell.angle_alpha   90.00
_cell.angle_beta   90.00
_cell.angle_gamma   90.00
#
_symmetry.space_group_name_H-M   'P 1'
#
loop_
_entity.id
_entity.type
_entity.pdbx_description
1 polymer ?
#
loop_
_entity_poly.entity_id
_entity_poly.type
_entity_poly.pdbx_seq_one_letter_code
_entity_poly.pdbx_strand_id
1 'polypeptide(L)'
;MSSRQKPTGTDTNSVTVERARGGVSFWSILTGVVVAFGAFLLLSSIIGGALSVLGISEGGIPSGAEAVEAGIGAGIGLVIAQFLSYLWGGYTAGRMARGKGLTNGILVPLLAIALLLVLGAIATAVATNISGVNTQDAQGVQELGLPLGELAEIGTAIGIGMLIAMFLGGAVGGKLGERWHSKLEEREIAERTSYEAGRTDGAGTPVQRENETRTETRPAPTSHTEATDRDDDSDTHAGSRKA
;
A
#
# COMPACT_ATOMS: atom_id res chain seq x y z
N MET A 1 3.73 56.96 28.97
CA MET A 1 4.13 55.55 29.18
C MET A 1 3.34 54.70 28.20
N SER A 2 3.96 54.23 27.12
CA SER A 2 3.32 53.37 26.12
C SER A 2 3.79 51.94 26.35
N SER A 3 2.90 51.08 26.80
CA SER A 3 3.17 49.66 27.03
C SER A 3 3.22 48.93 25.68
N ARG A 4 4.42 48.54 25.25
CA ARG A 4 4.59 47.56 24.16
C ARG A 4 4.07 46.21 24.64
N GLN A 5 2.92 45.79 24.12
CA GLN A 5 2.54 44.38 24.16
C GLN A 5 3.46 43.59 23.24
N LYS A 6 4.13 42.59 23.80
CA LYS A 6 4.92 41.59 23.07
C LYS A 6 3.92 40.66 22.36
N PRO A 7 3.99 40.47 21.03
CA PRO A 7 3.13 39.48 20.38
C PRO A 7 3.54 38.08 20.85
N THR A 8 2.60 37.39 21.48
CA THR A 8 2.68 35.97 21.83
C THR A 8 2.71 35.19 20.52
N GLY A 9 3.86 34.64 20.16
CA GLY A 9 4.00 33.73 19.04
C GLY A 9 3.29 32.43 19.38
N THR A 10 2.02 32.32 19.01
CA THR A 10 1.31 31.05 19.02
C THR A 10 1.89 30.19 17.90
N ASP A 11 2.38 29.01 18.26
CA ASP A 11 3.05 28.01 17.42
C ASP A 11 2.20 27.59 16.20
N THR A 12 2.21 28.39 15.13
CA THR A 12 1.60 28.02 13.85
C THR A 12 2.39 26.95 13.10
N ASN A 13 3.63 26.68 13.53
CA ASN A 13 4.51 25.68 12.92
C ASN A 13 4.19 24.23 13.34
N SER A 14 3.58 23.98 14.50
CA SER A 14 3.25 22.60 14.91
C SER A 14 2.07 22.03 14.11
N VAL A 15 1.09 22.88 13.78
CA VAL A 15 -0.10 22.51 13.00
C VAL A 15 0.22 22.23 11.52
N THR A 16 1.30 22.82 10.98
CA THR A 16 1.72 22.61 9.59
C THR A 16 2.55 21.33 9.41
N VAL A 17 3.37 20.94 10.40
CA VAL A 17 4.19 19.72 10.35
C VAL A 17 3.33 18.46 10.48
N GLU A 18 2.28 18.48 11.31
CA GLU A 18 1.34 17.35 11.42
C GLU A 18 0.49 17.16 10.14
N ARG A 19 0.21 18.25 9.41
CA ARG A 19 -0.49 18.23 8.11
C ARG A 19 0.43 17.82 6.95
N ALA A 20 1.76 17.89 7.12
CA ALA A 20 2.75 17.46 6.13
C ALA A 20 3.02 15.94 6.15
N ARG A 21 2.77 15.26 7.28
CA ARG A 21 2.74 13.79 7.36
C ARG A 21 1.46 13.27 6.70
N GLY A 22 1.61 12.62 5.55
CA GLY A 22 0.50 12.16 4.72
C GLY A 22 -0.41 11.14 5.39
N GLY A 23 -1.69 11.31 5.11
CA GLY A 23 -2.78 10.53 5.65
C GLY A 23 -2.92 9.12 5.07
N VAL A 24 -3.98 8.45 5.51
CA VAL A 24 -4.52 7.23 4.90
C VAL A 24 -4.99 7.54 3.48
N SER A 25 -4.57 6.76 2.49
CA SER A 25 -4.98 6.94 1.11
C SER A 25 -5.67 5.69 0.59
N PHE A 26 -6.91 5.86 0.11
CA PHE A 26 -7.74 4.76 -0.36
C PHE A 26 -7.07 3.95 -1.48
N TRP A 27 -6.48 4.63 -2.46
CA TRP A 27 -5.80 3.99 -3.59
C TRP A 27 -4.59 3.16 -3.18
N SER A 28 -3.85 3.60 -2.18
CA SER A 28 -2.74 2.83 -1.63
C SER A 28 -3.24 1.52 -1.02
N ILE A 29 -4.28 1.59 -0.20
CA ILE A 29 -4.88 0.41 0.44
C ILE A 29 -5.43 -0.55 -0.62
N LEU A 30 -6.14 -0.03 -1.63
CA LEU A 30 -6.68 -0.82 -2.73
C LEU A 30 -5.59 -1.58 -3.48
N THR A 31 -4.48 -0.92 -3.83
CA THR A 31 -3.35 -1.59 -4.48
C THR A 31 -2.74 -2.68 -3.60
N GLY A 32 -2.64 -2.44 -2.29
CA GLY A 32 -2.19 -3.45 -1.33
C GLY A 32 -3.09 -4.68 -1.30
N VAL A 33 -4.42 -4.48 -1.38
CA VAL A 33 -5.40 -5.57 -1.47
C VAL A 33 -5.22 -6.38 -2.76
N VAL A 34 -5.07 -5.71 -3.90
CA VAL A 34 -4.85 -6.39 -5.20
C VAL A 34 -3.57 -7.23 -5.17
N VAL A 35 -2.47 -6.67 -4.64
CA VAL A 35 -1.19 -7.37 -4.50
C VAL A 35 -1.32 -8.56 -3.55
N ALA A 36 -2.01 -8.39 -2.41
CA ALA A 36 -2.25 -9.47 -1.48
C ALA A 36 -3.02 -10.62 -2.15
N PHE A 37 -4.14 -10.34 -2.83
CA PHE A 37 -4.90 -11.40 -3.52
C PHE A 37 -4.07 -12.10 -4.60
N GLY A 38 -3.34 -11.34 -5.43
CA GLY A 38 -2.45 -11.92 -6.43
C GLY A 38 -1.38 -12.85 -5.82
N ALA A 39 -0.71 -12.39 -4.76
CA ALA A 39 0.28 -13.20 -4.05
C ALA A 39 -0.34 -14.43 -3.39
N PHE A 40 -1.52 -14.30 -2.77
CA PHE A 40 -2.20 -15.41 -2.11
C PHE A 40 -2.59 -16.50 -3.11
N LEU A 41 -3.12 -16.13 -4.27
CA LEU A 41 -3.48 -17.07 -5.33
C LEU A 41 -2.25 -17.82 -5.86
N LEU A 42 -1.14 -17.11 -6.09
CA LEU A 42 0.11 -17.73 -6.54
C LEU A 42 0.67 -18.70 -5.50
N LEU A 43 0.76 -18.29 -4.23
CA LEU A 43 1.26 -19.16 -3.16
C LEU A 43 0.34 -20.35 -2.93
N SER A 44 -0.98 -20.15 -2.96
CA SER A 44 -1.96 -21.23 -2.83
C SER A 44 -1.87 -22.21 -4.00
N SER A 45 -1.61 -21.74 -5.22
CA SER A 45 -1.38 -22.61 -6.38
C SER A 45 -0.12 -23.47 -6.21
N ILE A 46 0.97 -22.90 -5.67
CA ILE A 46 2.19 -23.67 -5.37
C ILE A 46 1.91 -24.73 -4.30
N ILE A 47 1.19 -24.37 -3.24
CA ILE A 47 0.80 -25.31 -2.17
C ILE A 47 -0.08 -26.43 -2.75
N GLY A 48 -1.11 -26.09 -3.52
CA GLY A 48 -1.99 -27.07 -4.16
C GLY A 48 -1.24 -28.00 -5.12
N GLY A 49 -0.28 -27.45 -5.89
CA GLY A 49 0.59 -28.24 -6.76
C GLY A 49 1.49 -29.19 -5.97
N ALA A 50 2.08 -28.73 -4.87
CA ALA A 50 2.88 -29.58 -3.98
C ALA A 50 2.05 -30.72 -3.38
N LEU A 51 0.82 -30.44 -2.92
CA LEU A 51 -0.10 -31.47 -2.42
C LEU A 51 -0.47 -32.50 -3.48
N SER A 52 -0.61 -32.07 -4.75
CA SER A 52 -0.88 -32.97 -5.87
C SER A 52 0.24 -33.98 -6.09
N VAL A 53 1.51 -33.56 -6.01
CA VAL A 53 2.67 -34.45 -6.15
C VAL A 53 2.76 -35.46 -4.99
N LEU A 54 2.28 -35.10 -3.81
CA LEU A 54 2.21 -35.98 -2.65
C LEU A 54 1.08 -37.01 -2.73
N GLY A 55 0.30 -37.03 -3.83
CA GLY A 55 -0.80 -37.98 -4.03
C GLY A 55 -2.04 -37.72 -3.16
N ILE A 56 -2.05 -36.62 -2.40
CA ILE A 56 -3.16 -36.21 -1.53
C ILE A 56 -4.43 -35.91 -2.35
N SER A 57 -4.27 -35.59 -3.65
CA SER A 57 -5.38 -35.33 -4.59
C SER A 57 -5.80 -36.54 -5.44
N GLU A 58 -5.00 -37.61 -5.51
CA GLU A 58 -5.20 -38.70 -6.50
C GLU A 58 -5.77 -40.01 -5.90
N GLY A 59 -5.79 -40.16 -4.58
CA GLY A 59 -6.16 -41.43 -3.89
C GLY A 59 -7.60 -41.58 -3.41
N GLY A 60 -8.51 -40.64 -3.67
CA GLY A 60 -9.79 -40.53 -2.96
C GLY A 60 -9.64 -39.72 -1.66
N ILE A 61 -10.77 -39.27 -1.07
CA ILE A 61 -10.73 -38.47 0.16
C ILE A 61 -10.10 -39.34 1.26
N PRO A 62 -8.92 -38.99 1.80
CA PRO A 62 -8.37 -39.72 2.94
C PRO A 62 -9.42 -39.70 4.05
N SER A 63 -9.61 -40.83 4.73
CA SER A 63 -10.62 -40.96 5.77
C SER A 63 -9.96 -41.25 7.11
N GLY A 64 -10.49 -40.64 8.17
CA GLY A 64 -9.93 -40.75 9.51
C GLY A 64 -8.67 -39.89 9.70
N ALA A 65 -7.69 -40.41 10.46
CA ALA A 65 -6.57 -39.63 10.99
C ALA A 65 -5.60 -39.07 9.92
N GLU A 66 -5.37 -39.80 8.83
CA GLU A 66 -4.46 -39.36 7.75
C GLU A 66 -5.00 -38.11 7.03
N ALA A 67 -6.31 -37.98 6.93
CA ALA A 67 -6.98 -36.82 6.36
C ALA A 67 -6.79 -35.57 7.23
N VAL A 68 -6.88 -35.78 8.54
CA VAL A 68 -6.71 -34.74 9.55
C VAL A 68 -5.28 -34.22 9.52
N GLU A 69 -4.29 -35.11 9.50
CA GLU A 69 -2.87 -34.74 9.47
C GLU A 69 -2.50 -33.98 8.19
N ALA A 70 -2.93 -34.48 7.02
CA ALA A 70 -2.75 -33.79 5.75
C ALA A 70 -3.44 -32.42 5.72
N GLY A 71 -4.66 -32.33 6.29
CA GLY A 71 -5.42 -31.09 6.41
C GLY A 71 -4.73 -30.04 7.29
N ILE A 72 -4.13 -30.46 8.40
CA ILE A 72 -3.34 -29.57 9.27
C ILE A 72 -2.12 -29.03 8.52
N GLY A 73 -1.37 -29.90 7.83
CA GLY A 73 -0.20 -29.49 7.05
C GLY A 73 -0.55 -28.47 5.95
N ALA A 74 -1.62 -28.75 5.20
CA ALA A 74 -2.15 -27.83 4.20
C ALA A 74 -2.61 -26.51 4.81
N GLY A 75 -3.32 -26.57 5.94
CA GLY A 75 -3.80 -25.42 6.69
C GLY A 75 -2.68 -24.50 7.16
N ILE A 76 -1.61 -25.06 7.74
CA ILE A 76 -0.42 -24.30 8.16
C ILE A 76 0.22 -23.63 6.94
N GLY A 77 0.37 -24.36 5.82
CA GLY A 77 0.88 -23.81 4.57
C GLY A 77 0.08 -22.60 4.10
N LEU A 78 -1.25 -22.68 4.15
CA LEU A 78 -2.14 -21.57 3.78
C LEU A 78 -2.07 -20.39 4.76
N VAL A 79 -1.90 -20.63 6.07
CA VAL A 79 -1.69 -19.55 7.05
C VAL A 79 -0.39 -18.80 6.76
N ILE A 80 0.69 -19.51 6.43
CA ILE A 80 1.96 -18.91 6.03
C ILE A 80 1.78 -18.13 4.72
N ALA A 81 1.11 -18.71 3.72
CA ALA A 81 0.82 -18.04 2.46
C ALA A 81 0.01 -16.76 2.65
N GLN A 82 -1.02 -16.79 3.52
CA GLN A 82 -1.82 -15.64 3.90
C GLN A 82 -0.93 -14.55 4.54
N PHE A 83 -0.07 -14.93 5.48
CA PHE A 83 0.87 -14.00 6.11
C PHE A 83 1.78 -13.33 5.07
N LEU A 84 2.44 -14.11 4.20
CA LEU A 84 3.35 -13.61 3.16
C LEU A 84 2.64 -12.72 2.13
N SER A 85 1.42 -13.10 1.74
CA SER A 85 0.57 -12.35 0.84
C SER A 85 0.27 -10.95 1.41
N TYR A 86 -0.22 -10.89 2.64
CA TYR A 86 -0.56 -9.61 3.28
C TYR A 86 0.69 -8.83 3.70
N LEU A 87 1.83 -9.49 3.90
CA LEU A 87 3.12 -8.83 4.05
C LEU A 87 3.48 -8.04 2.78
N TRP A 88 3.35 -8.65 1.60
CA TRP A 88 3.57 -7.98 0.32
C TRP A 88 2.53 -6.88 0.06
N GLY A 89 1.25 -7.17 0.29
CA GLY A 89 0.17 -6.19 0.14
C GLY A 89 0.38 -4.97 1.04
N GLY A 90 0.64 -5.20 2.33
CA GLY A 90 0.97 -4.17 3.30
C GLY A 90 2.19 -3.35 2.90
N TYR A 91 3.27 -3.99 2.42
CA TYR A 91 4.46 -3.29 1.94
C TYR A 91 4.17 -2.33 0.78
N THR A 92 3.37 -2.77 -0.19
CA THR A 92 2.98 -1.90 -1.31
C THR A 92 2.05 -0.77 -0.90
N ALA A 93 1.20 -0.96 0.12
CA ALA A 93 0.41 0.13 0.69
C ALA A 93 1.28 1.09 1.54
N GLY A 94 2.26 0.55 2.26
CA GLY A 94 3.18 1.32 3.11
C GLY A 94 4.06 2.28 2.31
N ARG A 95 4.59 1.84 1.16
CA ARG A 95 5.46 2.68 0.31
C ARG A 95 4.72 3.84 -0.38
N MET A 96 3.39 3.77 -0.48
CA MET A 96 2.54 4.85 -1.00
C MET A 96 1.92 5.70 0.11
N ALA A 97 2.07 5.29 1.37
CA ALA A 97 1.67 6.05 2.54
C ALA A 97 2.75 7.07 2.89
N ARG A 98 2.44 8.36 2.85
CA ARG A 98 3.43 9.43 3.11
C ARG A 98 3.66 9.60 4.63
N GLY A 99 4.07 8.54 5.33
CA GLY A 99 4.38 8.56 6.79
C GLY A 99 3.33 7.94 7.72
N LYS A 100 2.43 7.11 7.19
CA LYS A 100 1.47 6.29 7.97
C LYS A 100 1.39 4.86 7.40
N GLY A 101 2.52 4.23 7.16
CA GLY A 101 2.58 2.92 6.51
C GLY A 101 1.99 1.81 7.37
N LEU A 102 2.21 1.85 8.69
CA LEU A 102 1.57 0.90 9.60
C LEU A 102 0.04 0.96 9.53
N THR A 103 -0.53 2.17 9.57
CA THR A 103 -1.98 2.37 9.47
C THR A 103 -2.50 1.87 8.13
N ASN A 104 -1.91 2.30 7.00
CA ASN A 104 -2.35 1.83 5.68
C ASN A 104 -2.20 0.31 5.53
N GLY A 105 -1.15 -0.29 6.09
CA GLY A 105 -0.94 -1.74 6.10
C GLY A 105 -2.00 -2.52 6.86
N ILE A 106 -2.50 -2.00 7.99
CA ILE A 106 -3.62 -2.60 8.75
C ILE A 106 -4.96 -2.39 8.04
N LEU A 107 -5.12 -1.28 7.29
CA LEU A 107 -6.32 -1.07 6.49
C LEU A 107 -6.44 -2.01 5.29
N VAL A 108 -5.34 -2.60 4.79
CA VAL A 108 -5.38 -3.59 3.69
C VAL A 108 -6.24 -4.80 4.07
N PRO A 109 -5.99 -5.51 5.19
CA PRO A 109 -6.88 -6.54 5.71
C PRO A 109 -8.34 -6.10 5.83
N LEU A 110 -8.58 -4.94 6.42
CA LEU A 110 -9.93 -4.44 6.68
C LEU A 110 -10.70 -4.20 5.39
N LEU A 111 -10.05 -3.61 4.39
CA LEU A 111 -10.65 -3.39 3.08
C LEU A 111 -10.92 -4.73 2.37
N ALA A 112 -10.01 -5.69 2.47
CA ALA A 112 -10.23 -7.03 1.90
C ALA A 112 -11.44 -7.74 2.52
N ILE A 113 -11.62 -7.66 3.84
CA ILE A 113 -12.81 -8.20 4.53
C ILE A 113 -14.07 -7.47 4.08
N ALA A 114 -14.04 -6.14 3.99
CA ALA A 114 -15.18 -5.37 3.50
C ALA A 114 -15.57 -5.77 2.07
N LEU A 115 -14.59 -5.94 1.17
CA LEU A 115 -14.81 -6.42 -0.20
C LEU A 115 -15.39 -7.84 -0.22
N LEU A 116 -14.89 -8.74 0.63
CA LEU A 116 -15.43 -10.09 0.77
C LEU A 116 -16.92 -10.06 1.15
N LEU A 117 -17.30 -9.24 2.13
CA LEU A 117 -18.70 -9.09 2.55
C LEU A 117 -19.59 -8.53 1.45
N VAL A 118 -19.12 -7.50 0.73
CA VAL A 118 -19.85 -6.88 -0.39
C VAL A 118 -20.05 -7.89 -1.53
N LEU A 119 -18.98 -8.59 -1.93
CA LEU A 119 -19.06 -9.60 -2.99
C LEU A 119 -19.95 -10.78 -2.58
N GLY A 120 -19.87 -11.23 -1.32
CA GLY A 120 -20.74 -12.27 -0.78
C GLY A 120 -22.23 -11.89 -0.80
N ALA A 121 -22.54 -10.64 -0.43
CA ALA A 121 -23.90 -10.12 -0.50
C ALA A 121 -24.43 -10.06 -1.94
N ILE A 122 -23.61 -9.58 -2.89
CA ILE A 122 -23.97 -9.55 -4.32
C ILE A 122 -24.19 -10.96 -4.85
N ALA A 123 -23.28 -11.90 -4.56
CA ALA A 123 -23.41 -13.29 -4.99
C ALA A 123 -24.69 -13.94 -4.47
N THR A 124 -25.03 -13.69 -3.19
CA THR A 124 -26.27 -14.17 -2.58
C THR A 124 -27.50 -13.57 -3.26
N ALA A 125 -27.52 -12.25 -3.48
CA ALA A 125 -28.61 -11.58 -4.16
C ALA A 125 -28.80 -12.13 -5.59
N VAL A 126 -27.73 -12.27 -6.37
CA VAL A 126 -27.80 -12.83 -7.73
C VAL A 126 -28.31 -14.27 -7.72
N ALA A 127 -27.84 -15.12 -6.79
CA ALA A 127 -28.29 -16.50 -6.67
C ALA A 127 -29.81 -16.59 -6.43
N THR A 128 -30.35 -15.76 -5.52
CA THR A 128 -31.80 -15.71 -5.23
C THR A 128 -32.66 -15.18 -6.40
N ASN A 129 -32.07 -14.41 -7.32
CA ASN A 129 -32.80 -13.86 -8.47
C ASN A 129 -32.79 -14.80 -9.68
N ILE A 130 -31.72 -15.57 -9.89
CA ILE A 130 -31.57 -16.49 -11.04
C ILE A 130 -32.21 -17.85 -10.75
N SER A 131 -32.12 -18.30 -9.51
CA SER A 131 -32.72 -19.55 -9.07
C SER A 131 -33.74 -19.18 -8.01
N GLY A 132 -35.02 -19.56 -8.19
CA GLY A 132 -36.04 -19.48 -7.12
C GLY A 132 -35.75 -20.39 -5.92
N VAL A 133 -34.47 -20.75 -5.72
CA VAL A 133 -33.93 -21.47 -4.58
C VAL A 133 -33.91 -20.47 -3.43
N ASN A 134 -34.85 -20.64 -2.51
CA ASN A 134 -34.75 -20.04 -1.21
C ASN A 134 -33.40 -20.46 -0.61
N THR A 135 -32.58 -19.48 -0.23
CA THR A 135 -31.30 -19.69 0.47
C THR A 135 -31.46 -20.39 1.83
N GLN A 136 -32.70 -20.67 2.24
CA GLN A 136 -33.03 -21.54 3.37
C GLN A 136 -32.60 -23.00 3.13
N ASP A 137 -32.54 -23.47 1.89
CA ASP A 137 -32.02 -24.82 1.57
C ASP A 137 -30.49 -24.88 1.52
N ALA A 138 -29.79 -23.74 1.57
CA ALA A 138 -28.33 -23.72 1.76
C ALA A 138 -27.91 -24.09 3.20
N GLN A 139 -28.87 -24.23 4.13
CA GLN A 139 -28.68 -24.90 5.41
C GLN A 139 -28.62 -26.42 5.28
N GLY A 140 -28.90 -26.96 4.09
CA GLY A 140 -28.48 -28.29 3.67
C GLY A 140 -26.97 -28.32 3.45
N VAL A 141 -26.19 -27.99 4.48
CA VAL A 141 -24.93 -28.70 4.69
C VAL A 141 -25.39 -30.13 4.91
N GLN A 142 -25.54 -30.86 3.80
CA GLN A 142 -25.70 -32.30 3.80
C GLN A 142 -24.68 -32.78 4.81
N GLU A 143 -25.16 -33.38 5.91
CA GLU A 143 -24.31 -33.98 6.94
C GLU A 143 -23.45 -35.02 6.23
N LEU A 144 -22.36 -34.55 5.61
CA LEU A 144 -21.24 -35.38 5.23
C LEU A 144 -20.83 -35.95 6.57
N GLY A 145 -21.12 -37.23 6.79
CA GLY A 145 -20.82 -38.01 7.99
C GLY A 145 -19.32 -38.14 8.24
N LEU A 146 -18.63 -37.00 8.20
CA LEU A 146 -17.28 -36.78 8.67
C LEU A 146 -17.36 -36.61 10.19
N PRO A 147 -16.28 -36.92 10.93
CA PRO A 147 -16.16 -36.51 12.33
C PRO A 147 -16.11 -34.98 12.42
N LEU A 148 -17.28 -34.34 12.36
CA LEU A 148 -17.44 -32.89 12.21
C LEU A 148 -16.90 -32.13 13.41
N GLY A 149 -16.85 -32.73 14.61
CA GLY A 149 -16.35 -32.05 15.81
C GLY A 149 -14.87 -31.65 15.69
N GLU A 150 -14.01 -32.62 15.40
CA GLU A 150 -12.57 -32.41 15.31
C GLU A 150 -12.19 -31.61 14.05
N LEU A 151 -12.84 -31.89 12.91
CA LEU A 151 -12.62 -31.12 11.68
C LEU A 151 -13.08 -29.66 11.81
N ALA A 152 -14.19 -29.39 12.50
CA ALA A 152 -14.66 -28.03 12.75
C ALA A 152 -13.74 -27.28 13.71
N GLU A 153 -13.21 -27.94 14.74
CA GLU A 153 -12.25 -27.34 15.67
C GLU A 153 -10.95 -26.96 14.96
N ILE A 154 -10.39 -27.88 14.16
CA ILE A 154 -9.18 -27.64 13.37
C ILE A 154 -9.42 -26.54 12.33
N GLY A 155 -10.55 -26.59 11.61
CA GLY A 155 -10.93 -25.57 10.65
C GLY A 155 -11.08 -24.18 11.29
N THR A 156 -11.65 -24.13 12.50
CA THR A 156 -11.79 -22.89 13.27
C THR A 156 -10.41 -22.37 13.70
N ALA A 157 -9.53 -23.23 14.19
CA ALA A 157 -8.16 -22.85 14.58
C ALA A 157 -7.36 -22.30 13.39
N ILE A 158 -7.43 -22.96 12.23
CA ILE A 158 -6.80 -22.48 10.99
C ILE A 158 -7.41 -21.15 10.56
N GLY A 159 -8.73 -21.00 10.60
CA GLY A 159 -9.43 -19.76 10.26
C GLY A 159 -9.00 -18.58 11.13
N ILE A 160 -8.91 -18.79 12.45
CA ILE A 160 -8.37 -17.79 13.38
C ILE A 160 -6.91 -17.48 13.04
N GLY A 161 -6.10 -18.51 12.77
CA GLY A 161 -4.71 -18.37 12.34
C GLY A 161 -4.56 -17.51 11.09
N MET A 162 -5.41 -17.70 10.08
CA MET A 162 -5.43 -16.91 8.86
C MET A 162 -5.78 -15.46 9.11
N LEU A 163 -6.76 -15.18 9.99
CA LEU A 163 -7.09 -13.80 10.38
C LEU A 163 -5.90 -13.12 11.05
N ILE A 164 -5.29 -13.78 12.03
CA ILE A 164 -4.12 -13.24 12.73
C ILE A 164 -2.97 -13.00 11.74
N ALA A 165 -2.67 -13.98 10.89
CA ALA A 165 -1.64 -13.91 9.85
C ALA A 165 -1.87 -12.72 8.90
N MET A 166 -3.11 -12.53 8.45
CA MET A 166 -3.49 -11.45 7.55
C MET A 166 -3.24 -10.06 8.17
N PHE A 167 -3.65 -9.85 9.43
CA PHE A 167 -3.42 -8.57 10.12
C PHE A 167 -1.95 -8.33 10.46
N LEU A 168 -1.24 -9.35 10.94
CA LEU A 168 0.18 -9.26 11.24
C LEU A 168 1.01 -9.00 9.97
N GLY A 169 0.72 -9.70 8.88
CA GLY A 169 1.37 -9.52 7.59
C GLY A 169 1.19 -8.08 7.10
N GLY A 170 -0.06 -7.60 7.06
CA GLY A 170 -0.37 -6.24 6.65
C GLY A 170 0.34 -5.18 7.48
N ALA A 171 0.34 -5.32 8.81
CA ALA A 171 0.99 -4.39 9.73
C ALA A 171 2.52 -4.36 9.55
N VAL A 172 3.16 -5.52 9.52
CA VAL A 172 4.62 -5.65 9.34
C VAL A 172 5.04 -5.11 7.97
N GLY A 173 4.29 -5.48 6.92
CA GLY A 173 4.52 -5.03 5.56
C GLY A 173 4.42 -3.51 5.44
N GLY A 174 3.33 -2.94 5.96
CA GLY A 174 3.09 -1.50 5.96
C GLY A 174 4.21 -0.70 6.64
N LYS A 175 4.65 -1.16 7.81
CA LYS A 175 5.78 -0.56 8.53
C LYS A 175 7.09 -0.65 7.73
N LEU A 176 7.35 -1.78 7.09
CA LEU A 176 8.57 -1.99 6.31
C LEU A 176 8.60 -1.10 5.06
N GLY A 177 7.43 -0.88 4.42
CA GLY A 177 7.28 0.02 3.28
C GLY A 177 7.54 1.49 3.61
N GLU A 178 7.17 1.93 4.82
CA GLU A 178 7.39 3.31 5.29
C GLU A 178 8.84 3.59 5.70
N ARG A 179 9.53 2.60 6.28
CA ARG A 179 10.85 2.77 6.92
C ARG A 179 11.92 3.37 6.01
N TRP A 180 11.77 3.27 4.68
CA TRP A 180 12.69 3.87 3.71
C TRP A 180 12.63 5.40 3.68
N HIS A 181 11.49 6.02 3.97
CA HIS A 181 11.34 7.47 3.99
C HIS A 181 11.69 8.08 5.35
N SER A 182 11.33 7.41 6.45
CA SER A 182 11.59 7.90 7.82
C SER A 182 13.08 8.12 8.10
N LYS A 183 13.95 7.29 7.51
CA LYS A 183 15.42 7.42 7.68
C LYS A 183 16.03 8.66 7.03
N LEU A 184 15.41 9.17 5.97
CA LEU A 184 15.89 10.37 5.28
C LEU A 184 15.37 11.63 5.97
N GLU A 185 14.12 11.59 6.45
CA GLU A 185 13.51 12.67 7.22
C GLU A 185 14.21 12.91 8.57
N GLU A 186 14.62 11.84 9.28
CA GLU A 186 15.40 11.97 10.54
C GLU A 186 16.75 12.67 10.32
N ARG A 187 17.39 12.47 9.16
CA ARG A 187 18.67 13.11 8.83
C ARG A 187 18.48 14.59 8.51
N GLU A 188 17.45 14.95 7.75
CA GLU A 188 17.16 16.35 7.43
C GLU A 188 16.73 17.13 8.69
N ILE A 189 15.95 16.53 9.57
CA ILE A 189 15.58 17.14 10.86
C ILE A 189 16.83 17.34 11.73
N ALA A 190 17.68 16.31 11.85
CA ALA A 190 18.93 16.43 12.62
C ALA A 190 19.87 17.50 12.06
N GLU A 191 19.95 17.65 10.74
CA GLU A 191 20.75 18.68 10.07
C GLU A 191 20.18 20.09 10.30
N ARG A 192 18.86 20.27 10.15
CA ARG A 192 18.19 21.55 10.45
C ARG A 192 18.33 21.95 11.91
N THR A 193 18.15 21.03 12.85
CA THR A 193 18.33 21.30 14.29
C THR A 193 19.79 21.66 14.60
N SER A 194 20.76 21.03 13.94
CA SER A 194 22.19 21.36 14.10
C SER A 194 22.54 22.74 13.53
N TYR A 195 21.95 23.12 12.38
CA TYR A 195 22.08 24.45 11.79
C TYR A 195 21.45 25.54 12.67
N GLU A 196 20.26 25.30 13.21
CA GLU A 196 19.57 26.23 14.10
C GLU A 196 20.30 26.43 15.43
N ALA A 197 20.84 25.34 16.02
CA ALA A 197 21.65 25.42 17.23
C ALA A 197 22.94 26.23 17.03
N GLY A 198 23.64 26.03 15.90
CA GLY A 198 24.83 26.83 15.57
C GLY A 198 24.51 28.30 15.26
N ARG A 199 23.30 28.59 14.75
CA ARG A 199 22.83 29.95 14.47
C ARG A 199 22.46 30.71 15.75
N THR A 200 21.91 30.04 16.77
CA THR A 200 21.60 30.67 18.06
C THR A 200 22.84 30.98 18.88
N ASP A 201 23.87 30.14 18.81
CA ASP A 201 25.14 30.35 19.53
C ASP A 201 26.02 31.41 18.85
N GLY A 202 25.87 31.61 17.53
CA GLY A 202 26.58 32.64 16.75
C GLY A 202 25.91 34.02 16.71
N ALA A 203 24.71 34.18 17.27
CA ALA A 203 23.94 35.44 17.22
C ALA A 203 24.45 36.54 18.18
N GLY A 204 25.70 36.43 18.66
CA GLY A 204 26.39 37.43 19.48
C GLY A 204 27.24 38.44 18.70
N THR A 205 27.47 38.26 17.40
CA THR A 205 28.31 39.19 16.61
C THR A 205 27.49 39.83 15.49
N PRO A 206 27.17 41.13 15.57
CA PRO A 206 26.56 41.83 14.45
C PRO A 206 27.62 41.96 13.36
N VAL A 207 27.49 41.17 12.29
CA VAL A 207 28.20 41.44 11.05
C VAL A 207 27.57 42.70 10.45
N GLN A 208 28.19 43.84 10.74
CA GLN A 208 28.06 45.06 9.95
C GLN A 208 28.37 44.70 8.50
N ARG A 209 27.34 44.42 7.70
CA ARG A 209 27.47 44.42 6.25
C ARG A 209 27.43 45.89 5.83
N GLU A 210 28.61 46.43 5.64
CA GLU A 210 28.90 47.72 5.07
C GLU A 210 28.10 47.94 3.78
N ASN A 211 27.36 49.04 3.76
CA ASN A 211 26.68 49.55 2.58
C ASN A 211 27.76 50.05 1.61
N GLU A 212 28.07 49.29 0.57
CA GLU A 212 28.59 49.85 -0.67
C GLU A 212 27.52 49.79 -1.75
N THR A 213 26.90 50.94 -1.94
CA THR A 213 26.14 51.35 -3.11
C THR A 213 26.94 51.05 -4.38
N ARG A 214 26.59 49.98 -5.11
CA ARG A 214 26.98 49.82 -6.51
C ARG A 214 25.73 49.83 -7.38
N THR A 215 25.34 51.04 -7.75
CA THR A 215 24.52 51.35 -8.92
C THR A 215 25.18 50.71 -10.15
N GLU A 216 24.60 49.64 -10.71
CA GLU A 216 24.86 49.28 -12.10
C GLU A 216 23.70 48.43 -12.67
N THR A 217 22.75 49.16 -13.27
CA THR A 217 22.13 48.90 -14.58
C THR A 217 21.73 47.46 -14.91
N ARG A 218 20.43 47.19 -14.76
CA ARG A 218 19.72 46.07 -15.40
C ARG A 218 19.62 46.32 -16.92
N PRO A 219 20.14 45.44 -17.80
CA PRO A 219 19.71 45.43 -19.19
C PRO A 219 18.41 44.62 -19.34
N ALA A 220 17.51 45.17 -20.16
CA ALA A 220 16.21 44.61 -20.54
C ALA A 220 16.35 43.35 -21.44
N PRO A 221 15.31 42.51 -21.56
CA PRO A 221 15.36 41.32 -22.40
C PRO A 221 15.30 41.71 -23.88
N THR A 222 16.35 41.40 -24.64
CA THR A 222 16.37 41.58 -26.08
C THR A 222 15.68 40.40 -26.78
N SER A 223 14.54 40.71 -27.40
CA SER A 223 13.89 39.88 -28.41
C SER A 223 14.80 39.73 -29.63
N HIS A 224 15.22 38.51 -29.96
CA HIS A 224 15.75 38.19 -31.28
C HIS A 224 14.63 37.60 -32.15
N THR A 225 13.96 38.50 -32.88
CA THR A 225 13.35 38.19 -34.16
C THR A 225 14.40 38.55 -35.21
N GLU A 226 14.94 37.56 -35.91
CA GLU A 226 15.69 37.78 -37.14
C GLU A 226 15.08 36.90 -38.22
N ALA A 227 14.21 37.53 -38.99
CA ALA A 227 13.77 37.09 -40.30
C ALA A 227 14.61 37.83 -41.34
N THR A 228 15.14 37.10 -42.31
CA THR A 228 15.46 37.45 -43.72
C THR A 228 16.66 36.59 -44.14
N ASP A 229 16.83 36.13 -45.37
CA ASP A 229 16.05 36.03 -46.62
C ASP A 229 17.07 35.41 -47.62
N ARG A 230 16.57 34.88 -48.74
CA ARG A 230 17.27 34.39 -49.95
C ARG A 230 17.45 32.88 -50.03
N ASP A 231 16.64 32.22 -50.86
CA ASP A 231 16.84 31.97 -52.32
C ASP A 231 17.83 30.80 -52.47
N ASP A 232 17.69 29.76 -53.27
CA ASP A 232 16.84 29.37 -54.39
C ASP A 232 17.34 27.94 -54.67
N ASP A 233 16.47 26.96 -54.89
CA ASP A 233 16.64 26.00 -55.99
C ASP A 233 15.55 24.92 -55.94
N SER A 234 14.87 24.87 -57.08
CA SER A 234 14.06 23.81 -57.61
C SER A 234 14.65 22.41 -57.40
N ASP A 235 13.79 21.44 -57.07
CA ASP A 235 13.54 20.39 -58.04
C ASP A 235 12.30 19.53 -57.76
N THR A 236 11.60 19.32 -58.87
CA THR A 236 10.47 18.47 -59.16
C THR A 236 10.73 16.98 -58.92
N HIS A 237 9.76 16.26 -58.34
CA HIS A 237 9.15 15.01 -58.84
C HIS A 237 8.12 14.52 -57.82
N ALA A 238 6.81 14.66 -58.06
CA ALA A 238 5.97 13.83 -58.93
C ALA A 238 5.80 12.36 -58.46
N GLY A 239 4.61 12.07 -57.94
CA GLY A 239 3.97 10.75 -57.96
C GLY A 239 4.48 9.74 -56.94
N SER A 240 3.76 8.69 -56.55
CA SER A 240 2.44 8.19 -56.89
C SER A 240 2.32 6.85 -56.14
N ARG A 241 1.21 6.64 -55.45
CA ARG A 241 0.53 5.33 -55.25
C ARG A 241 1.25 4.18 -54.53
N LYS A 242 0.53 3.70 -53.52
CA LYS A 242 0.20 2.29 -53.19
C LYS A 242 1.35 1.33 -52.86
N ALA A 243 1.35 0.83 -51.63
CA ALA A 243 0.77 -0.48 -51.30
C ALA A 243 0.30 -0.47 -49.84
#